data_AF-A0A433SY56-F1
#
_entry.id   AF-A0A433SY56-F1
#
_cell.length_a   1.000
_cell.length_b   1.000
_cell.length_c   1.000
_cell.angle_alpha   90.00
_cell.angle_beta   90.00
_cell.angle_gamma   90.00
#
_symmetry.space_group_name_H-M   'P 1'
#
loop_
_entity.id
_entity.type
_entity.pdbx_description
1 polymer ?
#
loop_
_entity_poly.entity_id
_entity_poly.type
_entity_poly.pdbx_seq_one_letter_code
_entity_poly.pdbx_strand_id
1 'polypeptide(L)'
;MKRHIIKGVFCADAIVVAVGLKTMDSGRMLFRCKRDGMSINQAKVTIPDIVTGNGVIHGIDTVLLPDSVKNLTELMTDMQLGSFLELIEQAGLNASIARGNVTLFAPTDKAIKELPPEYMAELKENPHKMSELVQHHMVPGKVQKPDLLGDSDLVSMADLSVTLKVNMDRQGVRLDKAKVGRRPRECETALVHRVDNVLIPPKLDLMETVMNDPELTMFSELLVISGLESILLPTGHYTLLAPTDRAFKYLNKDQLYSMMAHRERILKFVERHVIPRMVLKCAVPDAGVYTLKAMQSDKTHFAYDSRKRLHINTHAQVVSDDILASNGVLYKLDHVLPCSCERSLRNIYGQYIMSYRYRKPYR
;
A
#
# COMPACT_ATOMS: atom_id res chain seq x y z
N MET A 1 6.02 -20.95 -30.45
CA MET A 1 5.94 -20.30 -31.78
C MET A 1 5.16 -18.98 -31.78
N LYS A 2 3.88 -18.92 -31.35
CA LYS A 2 3.07 -17.68 -31.40
C LYS A 2 3.71 -16.46 -30.70
N ARG A 3 4.52 -16.70 -29.67
CA ARG A 3 5.33 -15.67 -28.97
C ARG A 3 6.26 -14.90 -29.91
N HIS A 4 6.80 -15.53 -30.96
CA HIS A 4 7.76 -14.89 -31.88
C HIS A 4 7.10 -14.12 -33.04
N ILE A 5 5.77 -14.05 -33.06
CA ILE A 5 5.00 -13.45 -34.15
C ILE A 5 4.24 -12.24 -33.61
N ILE A 6 4.38 -11.11 -34.28
CA ILE A 6 3.66 -9.86 -33.99
C ILE A 6 2.74 -9.50 -35.17
N LYS A 7 1.64 -8.80 -34.89
CA LYS A 7 0.75 -8.31 -35.93
C LYS A 7 1.28 -6.98 -36.47
N GLY A 8 1.61 -6.93 -37.76
CA GLY A 8 2.16 -5.75 -38.44
C GLY A 8 3.59 -5.96 -38.92
N VAL A 9 4.10 -5.01 -39.70
CA VAL A 9 5.47 -5.02 -40.23
C VAL A 9 6.26 -3.91 -39.56
N PHE A 10 7.40 -4.26 -38.95
CA PHE A 10 8.25 -3.33 -38.20
C PHE A 10 9.70 -3.53 -38.62
N CYS A 11 10.24 -2.55 -39.34
CA CYS A 11 11.67 -2.51 -39.67
C CYS A 11 12.48 -2.00 -38.46
N ALA A 12 13.78 -2.32 -38.40
CA ALA A 12 14.64 -1.91 -37.30
C ALA A 12 14.71 -0.38 -37.16
N ASP A 13 14.81 0.33 -38.28
CA ASP A 13 14.86 1.80 -38.34
C ASP A 13 13.59 2.48 -37.82
N ALA A 14 12.45 1.79 -37.81
CA ALA A 14 11.21 2.33 -37.26
C ALA A 14 11.22 2.38 -35.72
N ILE A 15 12.14 1.66 -35.06
CA ILE A 15 12.20 1.54 -33.60
C ILE A 15 13.25 2.51 -33.04
N VAL A 16 12.92 3.80 -33.07
CA VAL A 16 13.78 4.87 -32.56
C VAL A 16 13.68 5.02 -31.03
N VAL A 17 12.55 4.59 -30.46
CA VAL A 17 12.28 4.60 -29.02
C VAL A 17 11.86 3.19 -28.59
N ALA A 18 11.97 2.86 -27.30
CA ALA A 18 11.49 1.60 -26.78
C ALA A 18 9.96 1.44 -27.01
N VAL A 19 9.56 0.40 -27.75
CA VAL A 19 8.15 0.14 -28.09
C VAL A 19 7.72 -1.24 -27.59
N GLY A 20 6.59 -1.29 -26.89
CA GLY A 20 5.99 -2.54 -26.43
C GLY A 20 4.90 -3.04 -27.39
N LEU A 21 5.21 -4.06 -28.21
CA LEU A 21 4.28 -4.63 -29.19
C LEU A 21 3.58 -5.88 -28.65
N LYS A 22 2.34 -6.13 -29.11
CA LYS A 22 1.59 -7.34 -28.76
C LYS A 22 1.96 -8.50 -29.69
N THR A 23 2.20 -9.67 -29.11
CA THR A 23 2.47 -10.92 -29.81
C THR A 23 1.18 -11.71 -30.06
N MET A 24 1.23 -12.68 -30.97
CA MET A 24 0.06 -13.51 -31.34
C MET A 24 -0.44 -14.43 -30.23
N ASP A 25 0.33 -14.61 -29.16
CA ASP A 25 -0.09 -15.30 -27.92
C ASP A 25 -0.69 -14.34 -26.88
N SER A 26 -1.04 -13.10 -27.28
CA SER A 26 -1.53 -12.03 -26.42
C SER A 26 -0.52 -11.49 -25.39
N GLY A 27 0.72 -11.97 -25.45
CA GLY A 27 1.85 -11.39 -24.72
C GLY A 27 2.26 -10.02 -25.25
N ARG A 28 3.30 -9.44 -24.62
CA ARG A 28 4.00 -8.28 -25.16
C ARG A 28 5.49 -8.48 -25.19
N MET A 29 6.13 -7.87 -26.17
CA MET A 29 7.58 -7.78 -26.29
C MET A 29 8.00 -6.32 -26.33
N LEU A 30 9.04 -6.02 -25.58
CA LEU A 30 9.66 -4.70 -25.56
C LEU A 30 10.79 -4.67 -26.57
N PHE A 31 10.57 -3.99 -27.67
CA PHE A 31 11.58 -3.68 -28.66
C PHE A 31 12.37 -2.46 -28.21
N ARG A 32 13.71 -2.53 -28.27
CA ARG A 32 14.61 -1.45 -27.91
C ARG A 32 15.72 -1.33 -28.94
N CYS A 33 16.01 -0.12 -29.38
CA CYS A 33 17.24 0.18 -30.11
C CYS A 33 18.19 0.93 -29.17
N LYS A 34 19.41 0.39 -29.01
CA LYS A 34 20.52 1.02 -28.28
C LYS A 34 21.70 1.20 -29.23
N ARG A 35 22.80 1.81 -28.75
CA ARG A 35 24.04 1.94 -29.55
C ARG A 35 24.57 0.59 -30.06
N ASP A 36 24.38 -0.48 -29.29
CA ASP A 36 24.86 -1.84 -29.63
C ASP A 36 23.90 -2.63 -30.54
N GLY A 37 22.89 -1.96 -31.09
CA GLY A 37 21.89 -2.52 -31.99
C GLY A 37 20.51 -2.71 -31.37
N MET A 38 19.65 -3.39 -32.14
CA MET A 38 18.27 -3.67 -31.76
C MET A 38 18.19 -4.92 -30.87
N SER A 39 17.26 -4.89 -29.91
CA SER A 39 16.98 -5.98 -28.99
C SER A 39 15.48 -6.13 -28.77
N ILE A 40 15.04 -7.36 -28.54
CA ILE A 40 13.66 -7.73 -28.23
C ILE A 40 13.67 -8.37 -26.85
N ASN A 41 13.09 -7.69 -25.85
CA ASN A 41 13.27 -7.99 -24.44
C ASN A 41 14.76 -8.02 -24.04
N GLN A 42 15.32 -9.22 -23.88
CA GLN A 42 16.73 -9.49 -23.60
C GLN A 42 17.47 -10.13 -24.80
N ALA A 43 16.75 -10.58 -25.83
CA ALA A 43 17.34 -11.18 -27.02
C ALA A 43 17.93 -10.09 -27.93
N LYS A 44 19.16 -10.27 -28.40
CA LYS A 44 19.78 -9.37 -29.38
C LYS A 44 19.32 -9.75 -30.78
N VAL A 45 18.98 -8.75 -31.58
CA VAL A 45 18.75 -8.95 -33.01
C VAL A 45 20.12 -9.07 -33.68
N THR A 46 20.42 -10.24 -34.23
CA THR A 46 21.67 -10.54 -34.94
C THR A 46 21.58 -10.23 -36.42
N ILE A 47 20.40 -10.40 -37.01
CA ILE A 47 20.14 -10.12 -38.44
C ILE A 47 18.83 -9.33 -38.55
N PRO A 48 18.88 -7.99 -38.65
CA PRO A 48 17.70 -7.18 -38.82
C PRO A 48 17.17 -7.22 -40.26
N ASP A 49 15.88 -6.90 -40.42
CA ASP A 49 15.26 -6.48 -41.69
C ASP A 49 15.33 -7.45 -42.88
N ILE A 50 15.09 -8.73 -42.63
CA ILE A 50 14.92 -9.72 -43.72
C ILE A 50 13.49 -9.56 -44.28
N VAL A 51 13.36 -8.82 -45.39
CA VAL A 51 12.07 -8.57 -46.04
C VAL A 51 11.58 -9.81 -46.80
N THR A 52 10.31 -10.16 -46.63
CA THR A 52 9.63 -11.24 -47.35
C THR A 52 8.34 -10.72 -47.99
N GLY A 53 7.70 -11.52 -48.84
CA GLY A 53 6.44 -11.13 -49.51
C GLY A 53 5.26 -10.87 -48.58
N ASN A 54 5.35 -11.26 -47.30
CA ASN A 54 4.27 -11.15 -46.32
C ASN A 54 4.71 -10.53 -44.98
N GLY A 55 5.94 -10.01 -44.88
CA GLY A 55 6.41 -9.40 -43.63
C GLY A 55 7.91 -9.14 -43.59
N VAL A 56 8.42 -8.99 -42.37
CA VAL A 56 9.84 -8.81 -42.07
C VAL A 56 10.24 -9.80 -40.98
N ILE A 57 11.38 -10.44 -41.15
CA ILE A 57 11.99 -11.35 -40.17
C ILE A 57 13.20 -10.67 -39.54
N HIS A 58 13.29 -10.74 -38.22
CA HIS A 58 14.45 -10.35 -37.44
C HIS A 58 15.08 -11.62 -36.84
N GLY A 59 16.31 -11.94 -37.25
CA GLY A 59 17.10 -13.00 -36.63
C GLY A 59 17.53 -12.59 -35.23
N ILE A 60 17.28 -13.44 -34.24
CA ILE A 60 17.61 -13.19 -32.83
C ILE A 60 18.52 -14.30 -32.31
N ASP A 61 19.38 -13.96 -31.34
CA ASP A 61 20.31 -14.89 -30.72
C ASP A 61 19.69 -15.77 -29.62
N THR A 62 18.50 -15.40 -29.13
CA THR A 62 17.88 -16.02 -27.95
C THR A 62 16.42 -16.35 -28.21
N VAL A 63 16.00 -17.55 -27.82
CA VAL A 63 14.60 -18.01 -27.96
C VAL A 63 13.69 -17.23 -26.99
N LEU A 64 12.59 -16.68 -27.52
CA LEU A 64 11.62 -15.93 -26.74
C LEU A 64 10.59 -16.87 -26.12
N LEU A 65 10.84 -17.27 -24.87
CA LEU A 65 9.93 -18.10 -24.10
C LEU A 65 8.74 -17.27 -23.53
N PRO A 66 7.50 -17.79 -23.56
CA PRO A 66 6.40 -17.20 -22.81
C PRO A 66 6.66 -17.33 -21.30
N ASP A 67 6.11 -16.43 -20.50
CA ASP A 67 6.38 -16.40 -19.05
C ASP A 67 5.89 -17.68 -18.35
N SER A 68 4.82 -18.30 -18.88
CA SER A 68 4.20 -19.51 -18.33
C SER A 68 5.09 -20.75 -18.32
N VAL A 69 6.21 -20.76 -19.06
CA VAL A 69 7.18 -21.86 -19.07
C VAL A 69 8.50 -21.49 -18.39
N LYS A 70 8.61 -20.27 -17.86
CA LYS A 70 9.77 -19.83 -17.09
C LYS A 70 9.65 -20.35 -15.67
N ASN A 71 10.80 -20.66 -15.07
CA ASN A 71 10.87 -20.80 -13.62
C ASN A 71 10.79 -19.40 -12.94
N LEU A 72 10.64 -19.40 -11.61
CA LEU A 72 10.52 -18.16 -10.84
C LEU A 72 11.77 -17.28 -10.95
N THR A 73 12.97 -17.86 -10.90
CA THR A 73 14.25 -17.16 -10.94
C THR A 73 14.42 -16.38 -12.24
N GLU A 74 14.16 -17.03 -13.39
CA GLU A 74 14.18 -16.40 -14.71
C GLU A 74 13.15 -15.26 -14.80
N LEU A 75 11.93 -15.49 -14.29
CA LEU A 75 10.88 -14.49 -14.32
C LEU A 75 11.25 -13.25 -13.48
N MET A 76 11.75 -13.44 -12.26
CA MET A 76 12.15 -12.34 -11.36
C MET A 76 13.34 -11.56 -11.90
N THR A 77 14.30 -12.24 -12.53
CA THR A 77 15.44 -11.61 -13.20
C THR A 77 14.98 -10.71 -14.34
N ASP A 78 14.07 -11.19 -15.18
CA ASP A 78 13.47 -10.37 -16.25
C ASP A 78 12.74 -9.13 -15.70
N MET A 79 12.13 -9.26 -14.52
CA MET A 79 11.37 -8.19 -13.87
C MET A 79 12.26 -7.19 -13.11
N GLN A 80 13.57 -7.44 -13.01
CA GLN A 80 14.52 -6.66 -12.20
C GLN A 80 14.14 -6.67 -10.71
N LEU A 81 13.89 -7.88 -10.19
CA LEU A 81 13.52 -8.14 -8.79
C LEU A 81 14.57 -9.05 -8.12
N GLY A 82 15.83 -8.92 -8.54
CA GLY A 82 16.92 -9.81 -8.11
C GLY A 82 17.19 -9.72 -6.61
N SER A 83 17.08 -8.53 -6.03
CA SER A 83 17.29 -8.36 -4.59
C SER A 83 16.23 -9.08 -3.75
N PHE A 84 14.99 -9.19 -4.25
CA PHE A 84 13.96 -9.94 -3.55
C PHE A 84 14.14 -11.45 -3.71
N LEU A 85 14.60 -11.90 -4.88
CA LEU A 85 14.95 -13.31 -5.10
C LEU A 85 16.02 -13.78 -4.12
N GLU A 86 17.07 -12.97 -3.88
CA GLU A 86 18.10 -13.26 -2.88
C GLU A 86 17.50 -13.42 -1.47
N LEU A 87 16.51 -12.61 -1.09
CA LEU A 87 15.83 -12.73 0.20
C LEU A 87 15.01 -14.03 0.31
N ILE A 88 14.34 -14.44 -0.78
CA ILE A 88 13.60 -15.71 -0.82
C ILE A 88 14.57 -16.89 -0.63
N GLU A 89 15.72 -16.85 -1.30
CA GLU A 89 16.75 -17.88 -1.19
C GLU A 89 17.33 -17.96 0.22
N GLN A 90 17.68 -16.82 0.82
CA GLN A 90 18.20 -16.74 2.19
C GLN A 90 17.16 -17.16 3.24
N ALA A 91 15.87 -16.88 3.00
CA ALA A 91 14.77 -17.33 3.85
C ALA A 91 14.46 -18.84 3.72
N GLY A 92 15.02 -19.53 2.72
CA GLY A 92 14.77 -20.96 2.49
C GLY A 92 13.37 -21.28 1.97
N LEU A 93 12.68 -20.32 1.35
CA LEU A 93 11.27 -20.46 0.96
C LEU A 93 11.05 -20.96 -0.48
N ASN A 94 12.12 -21.23 -1.22
CA ASN A 94 12.06 -21.76 -2.59
C ASN A 94 11.18 -23.02 -2.70
N ALA A 95 11.33 -23.97 -1.77
CA ALA A 95 10.54 -25.20 -1.77
C ALA A 95 9.05 -24.95 -1.49
N SER A 96 8.72 -23.94 -0.66
CA SER A 96 7.34 -23.55 -0.38
C SER A 96 6.67 -22.98 -1.64
N ILE A 97 7.37 -22.08 -2.34
CA ILE A 97 6.88 -21.45 -3.57
C ILE A 97 6.78 -22.46 -4.71
N ALA A 98 7.70 -23.42 -4.80
CA ALA A 98 7.71 -24.46 -5.82
C ALA A 98 6.50 -25.41 -5.75
N ARG A 99 5.82 -25.52 -4.59
CA ARG A 99 4.57 -26.29 -4.48
C ARG A 99 3.42 -25.71 -5.30
N GLY A 100 3.57 -24.48 -5.78
CA GLY A 100 2.62 -23.83 -6.66
C GLY A 100 1.47 -23.12 -5.92
N ASN A 101 0.65 -22.41 -6.68
CA ASN A 101 -0.57 -21.76 -6.21
C ASN A 101 -0.35 -20.63 -5.19
N VAL A 102 0.70 -19.83 -5.39
CA VAL A 102 0.98 -18.63 -4.58
C VAL A 102 1.03 -17.38 -5.45
N THR A 103 0.64 -16.27 -4.87
CA THR A 103 0.85 -14.93 -5.43
C THR A 103 1.94 -14.22 -4.65
N LEU A 104 2.95 -13.73 -5.36
CA LEU A 104 4.09 -13.01 -4.82
C LEU A 104 3.93 -11.51 -5.10
N PHE A 105 3.92 -10.71 -4.06
CA PHE A 105 4.03 -9.25 -4.15
C PHE A 105 5.49 -8.87 -4.00
N ALA A 106 6.24 -8.94 -5.10
CA ALA A 106 7.69 -8.79 -5.07
C ALA A 106 8.11 -7.30 -5.13
N PRO A 107 8.77 -6.77 -4.08
CA PRO A 107 9.27 -5.41 -4.06
C PRO A 107 10.37 -5.19 -5.07
N THR A 108 10.42 -3.98 -5.64
CA THR A 108 11.52 -3.62 -6.55
C THR A 108 12.86 -3.58 -5.84
N ASP A 109 13.95 -3.79 -6.58
CA ASP A 109 15.30 -3.59 -6.05
C ASP A 109 15.49 -2.17 -5.47
N LYS A 110 14.79 -1.17 -6.03
CA LYS A 110 14.77 0.19 -5.47
C LYS A 110 14.10 0.23 -4.09
N ALA A 111 12.96 -0.43 -3.93
CA ALA A 111 12.21 -0.49 -2.68
C ALA A 111 13.02 -1.16 -1.57
N ILE A 112 13.72 -2.26 -1.89
CA ILE A 112 14.59 -2.95 -0.93
C ILE A 112 15.77 -2.06 -0.52
N LYS A 113 16.36 -1.31 -1.46
CA LYS A 113 17.45 -0.36 -1.17
C LYS A 113 17.01 0.84 -0.32
N GLU A 114 15.73 1.20 -0.36
CA GLU A 114 15.16 2.27 0.46
C GLU A 114 14.86 1.84 1.91
N LEU A 115 14.99 0.54 2.24
CA LEU A 115 14.87 0.08 3.61
C LEU A 115 15.97 0.66 4.51
N PRO A 116 15.66 0.95 5.79
CA PRO A 116 16.68 1.34 6.76
C PRO A 116 17.80 0.28 6.85
N PRO A 117 19.09 0.68 6.80
CA PRO A 117 20.20 -0.26 6.89
C PRO A 117 20.18 -1.11 8.16
N GLU A 118 19.74 -0.52 9.28
CA GLU A 118 19.56 -1.21 10.57
C GLU A 118 18.55 -2.36 10.47
N TYR A 119 17.42 -2.12 9.80
CA TYR A 119 16.40 -3.15 9.59
C TYR A 119 16.92 -4.27 8.69
N MET A 120 17.67 -3.94 7.63
CA MET A 120 18.31 -4.95 6.78
C MET A 120 19.36 -5.78 7.52
N ALA A 121 20.09 -5.19 8.48
CA ALA A 121 21.00 -5.92 9.35
C ALA A 121 20.23 -6.87 10.28
N GLU A 122 19.15 -6.41 10.91
CA GLU A 122 18.27 -7.22 11.76
C GLU A 122 17.70 -8.44 11.01
N LEU A 123 17.30 -8.26 9.76
CA LEU A 123 16.81 -9.36 8.91
C LEU A 123 17.90 -10.40 8.65
N LYS A 124 19.13 -9.97 8.38
CA LYS A 124 20.26 -10.88 8.12
C LYS A 124 20.71 -11.63 9.36
N GLU A 125 20.63 -10.99 10.52
CA GLU A 125 20.96 -11.62 11.81
C GLU A 125 19.87 -12.62 12.25
N ASN A 126 18.62 -12.40 11.84
CA ASN A 126 17.50 -13.23 12.27
C ASN A 126 16.76 -13.88 11.09
N PRO A 127 17.11 -15.14 10.76
CA PRO A 127 16.45 -15.89 9.68
C PRO A 127 14.93 -16.04 9.83
N HIS A 128 14.41 -16.08 11.06
CA HIS A 128 12.96 -16.15 11.30
C HIS A 128 12.25 -14.88 10.85
N LYS A 129 12.81 -13.70 11.19
CA LYS A 129 12.25 -12.41 10.75
C LYS A 129 12.32 -12.25 9.23
N MET A 130 13.39 -12.74 8.61
CA MET A 130 13.49 -12.75 7.15
C MET A 130 12.43 -13.65 6.50
N SER A 131 12.23 -14.86 7.05
CA SER A 131 11.19 -15.77 6.59
C SER A 131 9.79 -15.17 6.73
N GLU A 132 9.49 -14.57 7.89
CA GLU A 132 8.23 -13.87 8.15
C GLU A 132 8.01 -12.72 7.16
N LEU A 133 9.03 -11.89 6.91
CA LEU A 133 8.97 -10.82 5.92
C LEU A 133 8.64 -11.36 4.52
N VAL A 134 9.34 -12.39 4.06
CA VAL A 134 9.10 -12.96 2.73
C VAL A 134 7.72 -13.60 2.65
N GLN A 135 7.30 -14.34 3.67
CA GLN A 135 5.96 -14.91 3.76
C GLN A 135 4.87 -13.83 3.79
N HIS A 136 5.17 -12.64 4.32
CA HIS A 136 4.24 -11.52 4.30
C HIS A 136 4.03 -10.93 2.90
N HIS A 137 4.98 -11.14 1.99
CA HIS A 137 4.82 -10.84 0.57
C HIS A 137 4.19 -12.00 -0.23
N MET A 138 3.83 -13.10 0.43
CA MET A 138 3.17 -14.27 -0.16
C MET A 138 1.71 -14.31 0.24
N VAL A 139 0.83 -14.51 -0.73
CA VAL A 139 -0.61 -14.73 -0.51
C VAL A 139 -1.00 -16.06 -1.16
N PRO A 140 -1.78 -16.92 -0.47
CA PRO A 140 -2.21 -18.19 -1.03
C PRO A 140 -3.20 -17.96 -2.19
N GLY A 141 -3.11 -18.81 -3.22
CA GLY A 141 -3.95 -18.73 -4.40
C GLY A 141 -3.40 -17.80 -5.48
N LYS A 142 -4.11 -17.75 -6.62
CA LYS A 142 -3.84 -16.83 -7.72
C LYS A 142 -4.70 -15.57 -7.57
N VAL A 143 -4.11 -14.50 -7.06
CA VAL A 143 -4.77 -13.21 -6.87
C VAL A 143 -4.51 -12.36 -8.10
N GLN A 144 -5.49 -12.31 -8.99
CA GLN A 144 -5.46 -11.43 -10.16
C GLN A 144 -5.93 -10.03 -9.81
N LYS A 145 -5.76 -9.12 -10.76
CA LYS A 145 -6.16 -7.72 -10.56
C LYS A 145 -7.64 -7.54 -10.23
N PRO A 146 -8.60 -8.26 -10.85
CA PRO A 146 -10.01 -8.17 -10.47
C PRO A 146 -10.26 -8.50 -9.00
N ASP A 147 -9.50 -9.45 -8.45
CA ASP A 147 -9.60 -9.84 -7.04
C ASP A 147 -9.11 -8.71 -6.12
N LEU A 148 -8.11 -7.96 -6.57
CA LEU A 148 -7.61 -6.75 -5.89
C LEU A 148 -8.50 -5.51 -6.07
N LEU A 149 -9.56 -5.58 -6.88
CA LEU A 149 -10.51 -4.47 -7.01
C LEU A 149 -11.69 -4.60 -6.05
N GLY A 150 -11.82 -5.74 -5.37
CA GLY A 150 -12.80 -5.93 -4.30
C GLY A 150 -12.41 -5.24 -3.00
N ASP A 151 -13.37 -5.12 -2.08
CA ASP A 151 -13.14 -4.67 -0.68
C ASP A 151 -12.53 -5.78 0.21
N SER A 152 -12.08 -6.89 -0.40
CA SER A 152 -11.56 -8.05 0.32
C SER A 152 -10.08 -7.87 0.64
N ASP A 153 -9.76 -7.96 1.92
CA ASP A 153 -8.38 -7.97 2.39
C ASP A 153 -7.73 -9.32 2.09
N LEU A 154 -6.42 -9.33 1.86
CA LEU A 154 -5.68 -10.57 1.58
C LEU A 154 -5.07 -11.09 2.87
N VAL A 155 -5.13 -12.40 3.08
CA VAL A 155 -4.43 -13.04 4.20
C VAL A 155 -3.00 -13.35 3.77
N SER A 156 -2.04 -12.83 4.52
CA SER A 156 -0.61 -13.08 4.30
C SER A 156 -0.24 -14.51 4.74
N MET A 157 0.77 -15.12 4.12
CA MET A 157 1.25 -16.44 4.55
C MET A 157 2.15 -16.41 5.80
N ALA A 158 2.53 -15.22 6.29
CA ALA A 158 3.35 -15.10 7.51
C ALA A 158 2.58 -15.49 8.77
N ASP A 159 1.34 -15.01 8.88
CA ASP A 159 0.41 -15.32 9.97
C ASP A 159 -1.02 -15.11 9.46
N LEU A 160 -1.93 -15.98 9.88
CA LEU A 160 -3.37 -15.88 9.60
C LEU A 160 -4.00 -14.63 10.21
N SER A 161 -3.39 -14.07 11.27
CA SER A 161 -3.87 -12.84 11.91
C SER A 161 -3.53 -11.57 11.11
N VAL A 162 -2.56 -11.65 10.19
CA VAL A 162 -2.03 -10.50 9.47
C VAL A 162 -2.67 -10.42 8.08
N THR A 163 -3.42 -9.35 7.86
CA THR A 163 -4.05 -9.05 6.57
C THR A 163 -3.34 -7.93 5.84
N LEU A 164 -3.17 -8.06 4.53
CA LEU A 164 -2.76 -6.98 3.64
C LEU A 164 -3.98 -6.18 3.21
N LYS A 165 -3.99 -4.89 3.51
CA LYS A 165 -5.12 -4.01 3.21
C LYS A 165 -5.08 -3.61 1.74
N VAL A 166 -6.08 -4.04 0.98
CA VAL A 166 -6.23 -3.62 -0.42
C VAL A 166 -6.88 -2.24 -0.46
N ASN A 167 -6.22 -1.29 -1.11
CA ASN A 167 -6.73 0.07 -1.31
C ASN A 167 -6.67 0.46 -2.78
N MET A 168 -7.49 1.43 -3.16
CA MET A 168 -7.45 2.05 -4.48
C MET A 168 -7.31 3.56 -4.38
N ASP A 169 -6.33 4.08 -5.10
CA ASP A 169 -6.15 5.51 -5.32
C ASP A 169 -6.25 5.85 -6.82
N ARG A 170 -6.06 7.13 -7.18
CA ARG A 170 -6.03 7.56 -8.58
C ARG A 170 -4.90 6.95 -9.40
N GLN A 171 -3.84 6.48 -8.75
CA GLN A 171 -2.65 5.94 -9.38
C GLN A 171 -2.72 4.41 -9.58
N GLY A 172 -3.58 3.71 -8.85
CA GLY A 172 -3.87 2.30 -9.01
C GLY A 172 -4.23 1.60 -7.69
N VAL A 173 -4.06 0.28 -7.70
CA VAL A 173 -4.23 -0.59 -6.53
C VAL A 173 -3.00 -0.47 -5.63
N ARG A 174 -3.23 -0.45 -4.32
CA ARG A 174 -2.21 -0.56 -3.29
C ARG A 174 -2.50 -1.72 -2.37
N LEU A 175 -1.43 -2.34 -1.89
CA LEU A 175 -1.43 -3.24 -0.74
C LEU A 175 -0.72 -2.50 0.38
N ASP A 176 -1.46 -2.23 1.43
CA ASP A 176 -1.07 -1.29 2.48
C ASP A 176 -0.60 0.06 1.88
N LYS A 177 0.70 0.38 2.03
CA LYS A 177 1.33 1.56 1.42
C LYS A 177 1.92 1.28 0.03
N ALA A 178 2.14 0.02 -0.33
CA ALA A 178 2.84 -0.38 -1.53
C ALA A 178 1.92 -0.37 -2.75
N LYS A 179 2.32 0.33 -3.81
CA LYS A 179 1.61 0.36 -5.08
C LYS A 179 1.85 -0.92 -5.86
N VAL A 180 0.76 -1.56 -6.25
CA VAL A 180 0.80 -2.79 -7.04
C VAL A 180 0.96 -2.44 -8.51
N GLY A 181 1.91 -3.11 -9.15
CA GLY A 181 2.19 -3.02 -10.57
C GLY A 181 0.96 -3.36 -11.40
N ARG A 182 0.78 -2.66 -12.52
CA ARG A 182 -0.46 -2.76 -13.31
C ARG A 182 -0.71 -4.14 -13.91
N ARG A 183 0.34 -4.93 -14.12
CA ARG A 183 0.31 -6.22 -14.81
C ARG A 183 1.13 -7.23 -14.01
N PRO A 184 0.49 -8.28 -13.46
CA PRO A 184 1.25 -9.41 -12.95
C PRO A 184 1.89 -10.18 -14.10
N ARG A 185 2.91 -10.97 -13.77
CA ARG A 185 3.47 -11.99 -14.66
C ARG A 185 3.38 -13.34 -13.97
N GLU A 186 3.02 -14.37 -14.72
CA GLU A 186 2.80 -15.72 -14.20
C GLU A 186 3.91 -16.64 -14.70
N CYS A 187 4.57 -17.34 -13.78
CA CYS A 187 5.46 -18.46 -14.07
C CYS A 187 4.75 -19.79 -13.77
N GLU A 188 5.47 -20.90 -13.92
CA GLU A 188 4.94 -22.24 -13.64
C GLU A 188 4.41 -22.38 -12.20
N THR A 189 5.08 -21.75 -11.23
CA THR A 189 4.82 -21.96 -9.81
C THR A 189 4.04 -20.81 -9.15
N ALA A 190 4.15 -19.59 -9.65
CA ALA A 190 3.62 -18.41 -8.97
C ALA A 190 3.13 -17.31 -9.91
N LEU A 191 2.21 -16.49 -9.39
CA LEU A 191 1.83 -15.22 -9.99
C LEU A 191 2.59 -14.09 -9.30
N VAL A 192 3.39 -13.31 -10.03
CA VAL A 192 4.22 -12.24 -9.47
C VAL A 192 3.63 -10.87 -9.82
N HIS A 193 3.27 -10.11 -8.78
CA HIS A 193 3.00 -8.68 -8.87
C HIS A 193 4.21 -7.91 -8.37
N ARG A 194 4.67 -6.93 -9.16
CA ARG A 194 5.69 -5.99 -8.72
C ARG A 194 5.09 -4.97 -7.74
N VAL A 195 5.73 -4.70 -6.62
CA VAL A 195 5.34 -3.62 -5.70
C VAL A 195 6.46 -2.60 -5.49
N ASP A 196 6.11 -1.32 -5.27
CA ASP A 196 7.10 -0.24 -5.17
C ASP A 196 7.62 0.03 -3.75
N ASN A 197 7.02 -0.59 -2.73
CA ASN A 197 7.48 -0.57 -1.34
C ASN A 197 7.54 -2.00 -0.80
N VAL A 198 8.40 -2.22 0.20
CA VAL A 198 8.44 -3.47 0.96
C VAL A 198 7.26 -3.50 1.92
N LEU A 199 6.53 -4.62 1.93
CA LEU A 199 5.46 -4.90 2.89
C LEU A 199 6.11 -5.35 4.20
N ILE A 200 5.95 -4.56 5.26
CA ILE A 200 6.55 -4.85 6.56
C ILE A 200 5.43 -5.37 7.47
N PRO A 201 5.53 -6.63 7.96
CA PRO A 201 4.50 -7.18 8.84
C PRO A 201 4.44 -6.36 10.14
N PRO A 202 3.24 -5.99 10.61
CA PRO A 202 3.09 -5.33 11.90
C PRO A 202 3.44 -6.31 13.03
N LYS A 203 4.36 -5.91 13.91
CA LYS A 203 4.81 -6.74 15.05
C LYS A 203 3.90 -6.64 16.27
N LEU A 204 3.20 -5.50 16.39
CA LEU A 204 2.43 -5.13 17.57
C LEU A 204 0.96 -4.95 17.18
N ASP A 205 0.07 -5.19 18.14
CA ASP A 205 -1.32 -4.77 17.99
C ASP A 205 -1.49 -3.25 18.23
N LEU A 206 -2.68 -2.71 18.00
CA LEU A 206 -2.95 -1.29 18.17
C LEU A 206 -2.72 -0.81 19.61
N MET A 207 -3.03 -1.65 20.61
CA MET A 207 -2.89 -1.29 22.01
C MET A 207 -1.42 -1.21 22.39
N GLU A 208 -0.65 -2.25 22.08
CA GLU A 208 0.80 -2.31 22.26
C GLU A 208 1.50 -1.18 21.51
N THR A 209 1.08 -0.88 20.28
CA THR A 209 1.61 0.22 19.48
C THR A 209 1.41 1.56 20.19
N VAL A 210 0.22 1.81 20.76
CA VAL A 210 -0.07 3.06 21.48
C VAL A 210 0.66 3.11 22.82
N MET A 211 0.75 2.01 23.56
CA MET A 211 1.44 1.95 24.86
C MET A 211 2.95 2.16 24.72
N ASN A 212 3.55 1.67 23.64
CA ASN A 212 4.98 1.83 23.37
C ASN A 212 5.34 3.19 22.77
N ASP A 213 4.36 4.05 22.47
CA ASP A 213 4.58 5.34 21.85
C ASP A 213 4.76 6.46 22.90
N PRO A 214 5.94 7.10 22.98
CA PRO A 214 6.21 8.13 24.00
C PRO A 214 5.42 9.43 23.79
N GLU A 215 4.75 9.61 22.66
CA GLU A 215 3.93 10.80 22.38
C GLU A 215 2.44 10.60 22.68
N LEU A 216 2.02 9.39 23.08
CA LEU A 216 0.61 9.00 23.28
C LEU A 216 0.30 8.64 24.73
N THR A 217 1.12 9.07 25.70
CA THR A 217 1.02 8.65 27.10
C THR A 217 -0.33 8.99 27.73
N MET A 218 -0.88 10.19 27.48
CA MET A 218 -2.20 10.54 28.00
C MET A 218 -3.33 9.77 27.31
N PHE A 219 -3.18 9.47 26.01
CA PHE A 219 -4.20 8.73 25.29
C PHE A 219 -4.23 7.25 25.67
N SER A 220 -3.06 6.64 25.92
CA SER A 220 -2.95 5.25 26.39
C SER A 220 -3.60 5.08 27.77
N GLU A 221 -3.43 6.04 28.69
CA GLU A 221 -4.13 6.06 29.98
C GLU A 221 -5.66 6.12 29.80
N LEU A 222 -6.16 7.00 28.93
CA LEU A 222 -7.60 7.10 28.66
C LEU A 222 -8.17 5.83 28.05
N LEU A 223 -7.42 5.16 27.16
CA LEU A 223 -7.79 3.87 26.59
C LEU A 223 -7.96 2.82 27.70
N VAL A 224 -7.00 2.70 28.61
CA VAL A 224 -7.06 1.76 29.74
C VAL A 224 -8.24 2.08 30.65
N ILE A 225 -8.42 3.34 31.04
CA ILE A 225 -9.52 3.76 31.93
C ILE A 225 -10.89 3.52 31.29
N SER A 226 -11.01 3.70 29.97
CA SER A 226 -12.27 3.45 29.25
C SER A 226 -12.69 1.98 29.30
N GLY A 227 -11.72 1.05 29.31
CA GLY A 227 -11.93 -0.39 29.16
C GLY A 227 -12.23 -0.83 27.73
N LEU A 228 -11.94 0.03 26.73
CA LEU A 228 -12.13 -0.29 25.32
C LEU A 228 -11.15 -1.36 24.80
N GLU A 229 -10.15 -1.75 25.61
CA GLU A 229 -9.23 -2.86 25.32
C GLU A 229 -9.97 -4.12 24.86
N SER A 230 -11.05 -4.48 25.56
CA SER A 230 -11.88 -5.66 25.30
C SER A 230 -12.59 -5.63 23.94
N ILE A 231 -12.73 -4.45 23.33
CA ILE A 231 -13.37 -4.26 22.02
C ILE A 231 -12.32 -4.22 20.90
N LEU A 232 -11.13 -3.69 21.18
CA LEU A 232 -10.05 -3.58 20.21
C LEU A 232 -9.28 -4.90 20.02
N LEU A 233 -9.25 -5.77 21.03
CA LEU A 233 -8.52 -7.04 21.02
C LEU A 233 -9.17 -8.16 20.17
N PRO A 234 -10.51 -8.35 20.12
CA PRO A 234 -11.10 -9.43 19.36
C PRO A 234 -11.30 -9.05 17.88
N THR A 235 -10.43 -9.57 17.02
CA THR A 235 -10.67 -9.84 15.59
C THR A 235 -11.43 -8.77 14.82
N GLY A 236 -10.93 -7.53 14.83
CA GLY A 236 -11.48 -6.44 14.03
C GLY A 236 -10.36 -5.56 13.48
N HIS A 237 -10.57 -4.99 12.30
CA HIS A 237 -9.65 -4.03 11.68
C HIS A 237 -10.11 -2.60 12.00
N TYR A 238 -9.33 -1.87 12.78
CA TYR A 238 -9.70 -0.53 13.24
C TYR A 238 -8.83 0.57 12.63
N THR A 239 -9.37 1.79 12.56
CA THR A 239 -8.55 3.01 12.42
C THR A 239 -8.64 3.77 13.73
N LEU A 240 -7.51 3.85 14.43
CA LEU A 240 -7.37 4.55 15.70
C LEU A 240 -6.78 5.93 15.45
N LEU A 241 -7.52 6.96 15.86
CA LEU A 241 -7.16 8.36 15.72
C LEU A 241 -6.65 8.87 17.07
N ALA A 242 -5.37 8.70 17.37
CA ALA A 242 -4.80 9.03 18.67
C ALA A 242 -4.31 10.49 18.73
N PRO A 243 -4.91 11.37 19.55
CA PRO A 243 -4.31 12.67 19.85
C PRO A 243 -3.00 12.50 20.60
N THR A 244 -1.98 13.24 20.17
CA THR A 244 -0.68 13.31 20.86
C THR A 244 -0.77 14.05 22.19
N ASP A 245 0.23 13.88 23.04
CA ASP A 245 0.30 14.59 24.32
C ASP A 245 0.31 16.12 24.15
N ARG A 246 0.80 16.60 22.99
CA ARG A 246 0.73 18.02 22.62
C ARG A 246 -0.71 18.46 22.31
N ALA A 247 -1.53 17.59 21.75
CA ALA A 247 -2.92 17.87 21.41
C ALA A 247 -3.77 18.20 22.65
N PHE A 248 -3.55 17.48 23.75
CA PHE A 248 -4.26 17.72 25.01
C PHE A 248 -3.89 19.06 25.66
N LYS A 249 -2.72 19.65 25.34
CA LYS A 249 -2.34 20.98 25.85
C LYS A 249 -3.21 22.11 25.31
N TYR A 250 -3.88 21.90 24.18
CA TYR A 250 -4.83 22.86 23.60
C TYR A 250 -6.22 22.78 24.23
N LEU A 251 -6.52 21.75 25.02
CA LEU A 251 -7.77 21.70 25.79
C LEU A 251 -7.68 22.63 26.99
N ASN A 252 -8.77 23.34 27.27
CA ASN A 252 -8.87 24.07 28.52
C ASN A 252 -9.01 23.08 29.69
N LYS A 253 -8.60 23.49 30.89
CA LYS A 253 -8.62 22.62 32.07
C LYS A 253 -10.03 22.12 32.39
N ASP A 254 -11.04 22.97 32.22
CA ASP A 254 -12.43 22.63 32.51
C ASP A 254 -12.98 21.53 31.61
N GLN A 255 -12.65 21.53 30.32
CA GLN A 255 -13.01 20.48 29.36
C GLN A 255 -12.30 19.18 29.71
N LEU A 256 -11.01 19.24 30.06
CA LEU A 256 -10.25 18.06 30.46
C LEU A 256 -10.84 17.43 31.73
N TYR A 257 -11.11 18.24 32.76
CA TYR A 257 -11.76 17.77 33.99
C TYR A 257 -13.16 17.24 33.75
N SER A 258 -13.96 17.94 32.94
CA SER A 258 -15.32 17.50 32.59
C SER A 258 -15.32 16.17 31.83
N MET A 259 -14.34 15.94 30.95
CA MET A 259 -14.16 14.69 30.24
C MET A 259 -13.75 13.55 31.20
N MET A 260 -12.79 13.82 32.08
CA MET A 260 -12.24 12.84 33.03
C MET A 260 -13.14 12.59 34.25
N ALA A 261 -14.18 13.40 34.45
CA ALA A 261 -15.08 13.31 35.61
C ALA A 261 -15.81 11.96 35.72
N HIS A 262 -16.16 11.35 34.57
CA HIS A 262 -16.91 10.10 34.54
C HIS A 262 -16.36 9.17 33.47
N ARG A 263 -16.24 7.88 33.81
CA ARG A 263 -15.81 6.82 32.89
C ARG A 263 -16.63 6.79 31.60
N GLU A 264 -17.94 7.04 31.66
CA GLU A 264 -18.80 7.08 30.46
C GLU A 264 -18.41 8.18 29.47
N ARG A 265 -17.91 9.33 29.96
CA ARG A 265 -17.45 10.43 29.10
C ARG A 265 -16.12 10.09 28.45
N ILE A 266 -15.22 9.44 29.19
CA ILE A 266 -13.96 8.90 28.66
C ILE A 266 -14.27 7.84 27.59
N LEU A 267 -15.21 6.93 27.84
CA LEU A 267 -15.60 5.92 26.86
C LEU A 267 -16.12 6.57 25.56
N LYS A 268 -17.09 7.49 25.66
CA LYS A 268 -17.60 8.24 24.49
C LYS A 268 -16.52 9.03 23.77
N PHE A 269 -15.56 9.57 24.51
CA PHE A 269 -14.41 10.25 23.96
C PHE A 269 -13.55 9.31 23.12
N VAL A 270 -13.15 8.17 23.68
CA VAL A 270 -12.33 7.18 22.99
C VAL A 270 -13.09 6.59 21.79
N GLU A 271 -14.37 6.24 21.92
CA GLU A 271 -15.20 5.71 20.83
C GLU A 271 -15.27 6.62 19.60
N ARG A 272 -15.17 7.96 19.78
CA ARG A 272 -15.09 8.91 18.66
C ARG A 272 -13.78 8.82 17.90
N HIS A 273 -12.72 8.45 18.59
CA HIS A 273 -11.38 8.28 18.02
C HIS A 273 -11.17 6.90 17.41
N VAL A 274 -12.15 6.00 17.50
CA VAL A 274 -12.08 4.68 16.86
C VAL A 274 -13.08 4.56 15.71
N ILE A 275 -12.59 4.13 14.56
CA ILE A 275 -13.40 3.77 13.40
C ILE A 275 -13.33 2.24 13.23
N PRO A 276 -14.47 1.52 13.17
CA PRO A 276 -14.53 0.06 13.01
C PRO A 276 -14.26 -0.39 11.57
N ARG A 277 -13.22 0.19 10.95
CA ARG A 277 -12.71 -0.15 9.63
C ARG A 277 -11.27 0.38 9.55
N MET A 278 -10.35 -0.43 9.05
CA MET A 278 -9.00 0.03 8.70
C MET A 278 -9.04 0.83 7.40
N VAL A 279 -8.57 2.07 7.46
CA VAL A 279 -8.51 3.01 6.36
C VAL A 279 -7.14 3.64 6.35
N LEU A 280 -6.38 3.37 5.29
CA LEU A 280 -5.09 3.98 5.06
C LEU A 280 -5.23 5.31 4.32
N LYS A 281 -4.19 6.13 4.37
CA LYS A 281 -4.20 7.50 3.86
C LYS A 281 -4.42 7.53 2.37
N CYS A 282 -3.92 6.49 1.68
CA CYS A 282 -4.09 6.30 0.25
C CYS A 282 -5.55 6.07 -0.17
N ALA A 283 -6.42 5.62 0.73
CA ALA A 283 -7.85 5.47 0.47
C ALA A 283 -8.60 6.82 0.56
N VAL A 284 -8.00 7.84 1.18
CA VAL A 284 -8.60 9.18 1.28
C VAL A 284 -8.41 9.90 -0.07
N PRO A 285 -9.48 10.33 -0.76
CA PRO A 285 -9.37 11.06 -2.02
C PRO A 285 -8.68 12.41 -1.84
N ASP A 286 -7.82 12.80 -2.79
CA ASP A 286 -7.14 14.11 -2.79
C ASP A 286 -8.10 15.32 -2.78
N ALA A 287 -9.35 15.11 -3.21
CA ALA A 287 -10.35 16.16 -3.33
C ALA A 287 -11.68 15.71 -2.73
N GLY A 288 -12.33 16.64 -2.01
CA GLY A 288 -13.59 16.39 -1.32
C GLY A 288 -13.40 15.96 0.13
N VAL A 289 -14.49 15.46 0.72
CA VAL A 289 -14.53 15.01 2.11
C VAL A 289 -14.88 13.53 2.13
N TYR A 290 -13.97 12.72 2.65
CA TYR A 290 -14.21 11.30 2.87
C TYR A 290 -14.83 11.11 4.26
N THR A 291 -16.04 10.57 4.32
CA THR A 291 -16.81 10.48 5.56
C THR A 291 -16.94 9.04 6.00
N LEU A 292 -16.45 8.76 7.20
CA LEU A 292 -16.57 7.47 7.87
C LEU A 292 -17.46 7.61 9.10
N LYS A 293 -17.93 6.49 9.64
CA LYS A 293 -18.64 6.45 10.92
C LYS A 293 -17.69 5.94 11.99
N ALA A 294 -17.49 6.70 13.05
CA ALA A 294 -16.82 6.23 14.26
C ALA A 294 -17.69 5.20 15.00
N MET A 295 -17.12 4.50 15.99
CA MET A 295 -17.88 3.53 16.81
C MET A 295 -19.11 4.17 17.46
N GLN A 296 -18.99 5.44 17.89
CA GLN A 296 -20.10 6.22 18.45
C GLN A 296 -21.21 6.59 17.43
N SER A 297 -21.14 6.10 16.18
CA SER A 297 -21.99 6.50 15.05
C SER A 297 -21.87 7.96 14.60
N ASP A 298 -20.96 8.72 15.20
CA ASP A 298 -20.58 10.06 14.75
C ASP A 298 -19.88 10.00 13.39
N LYS A 299 -20.15 11.00 12.54
CA LYS A 299 -19.46 11.14 11.25
C LYS A 299 -18.08 11.73 11.48
N THR A 300 -17.06 11.04 10.99
CA THR A 300 -15.66 11.49 10.96
C THR A 300 -15.27 11.83 9.54
N HIS A 301 -14.81 13.05 9.33
CA HIS A 301 -14.52 13.62 8.01
C HIS A 301 -13.02 13.73 7.79
N PHE A 302 -12.51 13.10 6.74
CA PHE A 302 -11.13 13.17 6.28
C PHE A 302 -11.07 14.10 5.06
N ALA A 303 -10.18 15.09 5.08
CA ALA A 303 -10.00 16.00 3.96
C ALA A 303 -8.56 16.52 3.90
N TYR A 304 -8.06 16.74 2.68
CA TYR A 304 -6.78 17.40 2.47
C TYR A 304 -6.95 18.92 2.42
N ASP A 305 -6.00 19.64 3.01
CA ASP A 305 -5.89 21.09 2.83
C ASP A 305 -5.20 21.47 1.52
N SER A 306 -5.11 22.77 1.23
CA SER A 306 -4.43 23.29 0.02
C SER A 306 -2.94 22.95 -0.05
N ARG A 307 -2.32 22.53 1.08
CA ARG A 307 -0.93 22.10 1.19
C ARG A 307 -0.80 20.56 1.18
N LYS A 308 -1.86 19.82 0.88
CA LYS A 308 -1.93 18.35 0.89
C LYS A 308 -1.64 17.72 2.26
N ARG A 309 -1.93 18.44 3.36
CA ARG A 309 -1.93 17.86 4.71
C ARG A 309 -3.31 17.28 4.98
N LEU A 310 -3.34 16.09 5.55
CA LEU A 310 -4.58 15.41 5.91
C LEU A 310 -5.11 15.97 7.23
N HIS A 311 -6.38 16.36 7.25
CA HIS A 311 -7.10 16.84 8.42
C HIS A 311 -8.32 15.97 8.70
N ILE A 312 -8.62 15.79 9.98
CA ILE A 312 -9.79 15.11 10.51
C ILE A 312 -10.72 16.14 11.14
N ASN A 313 -12.00 16.09 10.75
CA ASN A 313 -13.05 17.02 11.18
C ASN A 313 -12.60 18.49 11.06
N THR A 314 -11.89 18.83 9.98
CA THR A 314 -11.34 20.14 9.61
C THR A 314 -10.33 20.79 10.56
N HIS A 315 -10.12 20.27 11.77
CA HIS A 315 -9.32 20.94 12.81
C HIS A 315 -8.10 20.12 13.25
N ALA A 316 -8.23 18.80 13.33
CA ALA A 316 -7.14 17.94 13.77
C ALA A 316 -6.28 17.54 12.58
N GLN A 317 -5.07 18.08 12.50
CA GLN A 317 -4.09 17.68 11.50
C GLN A 317 -3.50 16.32 11.89
N VAL A 318 -3.35 15.46 10.89
CA VAL A 318 -2.58 14.24 11.03
C VAL A 318 -1.09 14.58 11.04
N VAL A 319 -0.41 14.21 12.13
CA VAL A 319 1.03 14.39 12.35
C VAL A 319 1.80 13.19 11.82
N SER A 320 1.31 11.99 12.16
CA SER A 320 1.85 10.72 11.69
C SER A 320 0.69 9.84 11.21
N ASP A 321 0.89 9.15 10.10
CA ASP A 321 -0.14 8.36 9.44
C ASP A 321 0.32 6.96 9.09
N ASP A 322 -0.66 6.09 8.87
CA ASP A 322 -0.47 4.72 8.40
C ASP A 322 0.50 3.91 9.27
N ILE A 323 0.47 4.08 10.60
CA ILE A 323 1.21 3.22 11.52
C ILE A 323 0.45 1.89 11.60
N LEU A 324 0.97 0.86 10.95
CA LEU A 324 0.31 -0.44 10.83
C LEU A 324 0.46 -1.23 12.13
N ALA A 325 -0.64 -1.86 12.54
CA ALA A 325 -0.74 -2.80 13.64
C ALA A 325 -1.49 -4.06 13.17
N SER A 326 -1.34 -5.18 13.87
CA SER A 326 -1.95 -6.46 13.46
C SER A 326 -3.48 -6.40 13.30
N ASN A 327 -4.14 -5.60 14.14
CA ASN A 327 -5.59 -5.38 14.16
C ASN A 327 -6.01 -3.99 13.64
N GLY A 328 -5.15 -3.25 12.93
CA GLY A 328 -5.57 -2.00 12.30
C GLY A 328 -4.48 -1.00 11.99
N VAL A 329 -4.85 0.28 12.01
CA VAL A 329 -3.96 1.39 11.70
C VAL A 329 -4.12 2.53 12.70
N LEU A 330 -2.99 3.09 13.12
CA LEU A 330 -2.89 4.23 14.01
C LEU A 330 -2.54 5.52 13.24
N TYR A 331 -3.26 6.59 13.57
CA TYR A 331 -3.04 7.95 13.13
C TYR A 331 -2.78 8.83 14.34
N LYS A 332 -1.69 9.58 14.34
CA LYS A 332 -1.40 10.59 15.38
C LYS A 332 -1.97 11.94 14.99
N LEU A 333 -2.68 12.58 15.91
CA LEU A 333 -3.30 13.89 15.70
C LEU A 333 -2.64 14.97 16.56
N ASP A 334 -2.58 16.19 16.01
CA ASP A 334 -2.12 17.38 16.75
C ASP A 334 -3.22 18.05 17.59
N HIS A 335 -4.49 17.68 17.38
CA HIS A 335 -5.64 18.16 18.16
C HIS A 335 -6.58 17.01 18.49
N VAL A 336 -7.28 17.20 19.60
CA VAL A 336 -8.32 16.29 20.09
C VAL A 336 -9.62 16.48 19.29
N LEU A 337 -10.34 15.39 18.98
CA LEU A 337 -11.61 15.49 18.26
C LEU A 337 -12.73 15.99 19.19
N PRO A 338 -13.37 17.14 18.91
CA PRO A 338 -14.36 17.75 19.79
C PRO A 338 -15.65 16.92 19.89
N CYS A 339 -16.48 17.19 20.91
CA CYS A 339 -17.81 16.59 20.98
C CYS A 339 -18.69 17.07 19.83
N SER A 340 -19.38 16.13 19.17
CA SER A 340 -20.46 16.43 18.22
C SER A 340 -21.58 17.29 18.83
N CYS A 341 -21.67 17.27 20.17
CA CYS A 341 -22.58 18.07 20.99
C CYS A 341 -22.15 19.54 21.20
N GLU A 342 -20.89 19.92 20.96
CA GLU A 342 -20.38 21.31 21.07
C GLU A 342 -20.52 22.10 19.76
N ARG A 343 -21.62 21.90 19.01
CA ARG A 343 -21.95 22.66 17.80
C ARG A 343 -22.16 24.18 18.04
N SER A 344 -21.99 24.69 19.26
CA SER A 344 -22.08 26.13 19.56
C SER A 344 -20.79 26.92 19.33
N LEU A 345 -19.66 26.29 18.99
CA LEU A 345 -18.42 27.00 18.63
C LEU A 345 -18.39 27.53 17.18
N ARG A 346 -19.56 27.73 16.55
CA ARG A 346 -19.68 28.54 15.33
C ARG A 346 -19.27 30.01 15.54
N ASN A 347 -19.14 30.47 16.78
CA ASN A 347 -18.87 31.88 17.10
C ASN A 347 -17.40 32.21 17.46
N ILE A 348 -16.47 31.25 17.49
CA ILE A 348 -15.04 31.55 17.73
C ILE A 348 -14.18 31.36 16.46
N TYR A 349 -14.63 30.56 15.49
CA TYR A 349 -13.82 30.23 14.29
C TYR A 349 -14.42 30.72 12.96
N GLY A 350 -15.33 31.70 13.02
CA GLY A 350 -15.99 32.31 11.86
C GLY A 350 -15.10 33.21 10.98
N GLN A 351 -13.83 33.42 11.30
CA GLN A 351 -12.94 34.29 10.50
C GLN A 351 -12.19 33.58 9.36
N TYR A 352 -12.13 32.24 9.33
CA TYR A 352 -11.45 31.52 8.24
C TYR A 352 -12.38 31.03 7.12
N ILE A 353 -13.70 31.24 7.22
CA ILE A 353 -14.70 30.67 6.29
C ILE A 353 -15.26 31.72 5.29
N MET A 354 -14.73 32.96 5.26
CA MET A 354 -15.27 34.04 4.41
C MET A 354 -14.46 34.37 3.13
N SER A 355 -13.58 33.50 2.62
CA SER A 355 -12.93 33.72 1.31
C SER A 355 -13.45 32.85 0.15
N TYR A 356 -14.37 31.90 0.41
CA TYR A 356 -14.97 31.06 -0.62
C TYR A 356 -16.48 31.29 -0.74
N ARG A 357 -16.91 32.53 -0.99
CA ARG A 357 -18.23 32.80 -1.58
C ARG A 357 -18.07 33.17 -3.06
N TYR A 358 -18.41 32.19 -3.91
CA TYR A 358 -18.98 32.33 -5.26
C TYR A 358 -18.85 33.71 -5.92
N ARG A 359 -17.86 33.87 -6.81
CA ARG A 359 -18.00 34.78 -7.95
C ARG A 359 -18.95 34.11 -8.95
N LYS A 360 -20.19 34.61 -9.04
CA LYS A 360 -21.09 34.32 -10.16
C LYS A 360 -20.47 34.89 -11.45
N PRO A 361 -20.55 34.18 -12.60
CA PRO A 361 -20.18 34.76 -13.87
C PRO A 361 -21.25 35.76 -14.34
N TYR A 362 -20.79 36.87 -14.90
CA TYR A 362 -21.55 37.93 -15.54
C TYR A 362 -22.46 37.38 -16.66
N ARG A 363 -23.63 37.99 -16.81
CA ARG A 363 -24.35 38.10 -18.07
C ARG A 363 -24.52 39.56 -18.40
#